data_AF-A0A9D6NI43-F1
#
_entry.id   AF-A0A9D6NI43-F1
#
_cell.length_a   1.000
_cell.length_b   1.000
_cell.length_c   1.000
_cell.angle_alpha   90.00
_cell.angle_beta   90.00
_cell.angle_gamma   90.00
#
_symmetry.space_group_name_H-M   'P 1'
#
loop_
_entity.id
_entity.type
_entity.pdbx_description
1 polymer ?
#
loop_
_entity_poly.entity_id
_entity_poly.type
_entity_poly.pdbx_seq_one_letter_code
_entity_poly.pdbx_strand_id
1 'polypeptide(L)'
;MSQSPPNLLNFIRDLAQHLALGTELPVDEIADSLTGVQQTLSELYAQYEEPPPAGAEVIQEFMLEALQMFHQAIEELFAFFEDSDREHLTQAVLLAEEGDDILSSIEYVIEQKQQWMSQFTVG
;
A
#
# COMPACT_ATOMS: atom_id res chain seq x y z
N MET A 1 -16.78 17.96 6.44
CA MET A 1 -15.35 17.61 6.27
C MET A 1 -15.29 16.10 6.35
N SER A 2 -15.35 15.40 5.20
CA SER A 2 -15.05 13.97 5.20
C SER A 2 -13.56 13.85 5.43
N GLN A 3 -13.15 13.36 6.58
CA GLN A 3 -11.80 12.83 6.70
C GLN A 3 -11.78 11.62 5.77
N SER A 4 -11.01 11.69 4.68
CA SER A 4 -10.67 10.49 3.94
C SER A 4 -10.08 9.50 4.94
N PRO A 5 -10.49 8.22 4.93
CA PRO A 5 -9.82 7.23 5.76
C PRO A 5 -8.31 7.31 5.50
N PRO A 6 -7.46 7.21 6.53
CA PRO A 6 -6.01 7.24 6.33
C PRO A 6 -5.65 6.16 5.29
N ASN A 7 -5.02 6.57 4.18
CA ASN A 7 -4.43 5.59 3.27
C ASN A 7 -3.28 4.88 4.01
N LEU A 8 -2.97 3.66 3.59
CA LEU A 8 -1.99 2.81 4.27
C LEU A 8 -0.62 3.49 4.38
N LEU A 9 -0.22 4.27 3.36
CA LEU A 9 0.99 5.09 3.38
C LEU A 9 1.03 6.06 4.58
N ASN A 10 -0.04 6.84 4.80
CA ASN A 10 -0.06 7.81 5.90
C ASN A 10 -0.01 7.10 7.25
N PHE A 11 -0.69 5.95 7.38
CA PHE A 11 -0.59 5.14 8.59
C PHE A 11 0.85 4.66 8.84
N ILE A 12 1.54 4.14 7.82
CA ILE A 12 2.93 3.67 7.94
C ILE A 12 3.88 4.83 8.28
N ARG A 13 3.73 5.98 7.61
CA ARG A 13 4.52 7.20 7.90
C ARG A 13 4.34 7.67 9.34
N ASP A 14 3.09 7.79 9.78
CA ASP A 14 2.78 8.24 11.14
C ASP A 14 3.35 7.26 12.17
N LEU A 15 3.17 5.96 11.96
CA LEU A 15 3.71 4.94 12.86
C LEU A 15 5.24 4.99 12.92
N ALA A 16 5.92 4.99 11.76
CA ALA A 16 7.38 5.07 11.69
C ALA A 16 7.91 6.33 12.39
N GLN A 17 7.23 7.47 12.26
CA GLN A 17 7.58 8.69 12.95
C GLN A 17 7.47 8.54 14.48
N HIS A 18 6.36 8.00 14.98
CA HIS A 18 6.17 7.82 16.42
C HIS A 18 7.22 6.85 17.01
N LEU A 19 7.53 5.77 16.28
CA LEU A 19 8.56 4.80 16.67
C LEU A 19 9.97 5.43 16.66
N ALA A 20 10.31 6.23 15.66
CA ALA A 20 11.60 6.92 15.57
C ALA A 20 11.82 7.92 16.72
N LEU A 21 10.74 8.55 17.18
CA LEU A 21 10.75 9.46 18.33
C LEU A 21 10.82 8.74 19.68
N GLY A 22 10.68 7.41 19.71
CA GLY A 22 10.61 6.63 20.94
C GLY A 22 9.33 6.90 21.73
N THR A 23 8.23 7.21 21.04
CA THR A 23 6.92 7.41 21.67
C THR A 23 6.49 6.10 22.31
N GLU A 24 5.99 6.16 23.54
CA GLU A 24 5.41 4.98 24.20
C GLU A 24 4.10 4.62 23.48
N LEU A 25 4.09 3.46 22.82
CA LEU A 25 2.98 2.97 22.02
C LEU A 25 2.60 1.55 22.49
N PRO A 26 1.32 1.16 22.36
CA PRO A 26 0.89 -0.21 22.62
C PRO A 26 1.36 -1.13 21.48
N VAL A 27 2.63 -1.55 21.52
CA VAL A 27 3.29 -2.32 20.45
C VAL A 27 2.49 -3.58 20.09
N ASP A 28 1.96 -4.31 21.08
CA ASP A 28 1.17 -5.52 20.83
C ASP A 28 -0.12 -5.23 20.03
N GLU A 29 -0.84 -4.15 20.36
CA GLU A 29 -2.05 -3.76 19.62
C GLU A 29 -1.75 -3.29 18.19
N ILE A 30 -0.60 -2.63 18.02
CA ILE A 30 -0.11 -2.20 16.71
C ILE A 30 0.30 -3.42 15.88
N ALA A 31 1.02 -4.36 16.46
CA ALA A 31 1.41 -5.61 15.81
C ALA A 31 0.17 -6.40 15.34
N ASP A 32 -0.83 -6.57 16.21
CA ASP A 32 -2.11 -7.22 15.85
C ASP A 32 -2.80 -6.50 14.69
N SER A 33 -2.81 -5.17 14.71
CA SER A 33 -3.39 -4.36 13.64
C SER A 33 -2.63 -4.53 12.31
N LEU A 34 -1.30 -4.52 12.36
CA LEU A 34 -0.43 -4.73 11.19
C LEU A 34 -0.61 -6.13 10.59
N THR A 35 -0.74 -7.17 11.43
CA THR A 35 -1.07 -8.53 10.96
C THR A 35 -2.43 -8.56 10.27
N GLY A 36 -3.44 -7.86 10.79
CA GLY A 36 -4.75 -7.74 10.14
C GLY A 36 -4.67 -7.06 8.76
N VAL A 37 -3.84 -6.01 8.64
CA VAL A 37 -3.58 -5.36 7.36
C VAL A 37 -2.84 -6.30 6.39
N GLN A 38 -1.79 -6.98 6.83
CA GLN A 38 -1.07 -7.96 6.01
C GLN A 38 -2.01 -9.05 5.48
N GLN A 39 -2.88 -9.60 6.34
CA GLN A 39 -3.86 -10.59 5.91
C GLN A 39 -4.78 -10.03 4.82
N THR A 40 -5.26 -8.80 4.99
CA THR A 40 -6.10 -8.12 3.99
C THR A 40 -5.35 -7.93 2.67
N LEU A 41 -4.06 -7.54 2.72
CA LEU A 41 -3.22 -7.42 1.53
C LEU A 41 -3.01 -8.76 0.85
N SER A 42 -2.77 -9.84 1.60
CA SER A 42 -2.62 -11.19 1.03
C SER A 42 -3.92 -11.69 0.37
N GLU A 43 -5.07 -11.43 1.00
CA GLU A 43 -6.37 -11.77 0.43
C GLU A 43 -6.65 -11.00 -0.86
N LEU A 44 -6.25 -9.72 -0.92
CA LEU A 44 -6.36 -8.91 -2.13
C LEU A 44 -5.39 -9.38 -3.20
N TYR A 45 -4.14 -9.68 -2.83
CA TYR A 45 -3.13 -10.22 -3.74
C TYR A 45 -3.63 -11.49 -4.43
N ALA A 46 -4.18 -12.44 -3.67
CA ALA A 46 -4.73 -13.68 -4.20
C ALA A 46 -5.88 -13.45 -5.20
N GLN A 47 -6.70 -12.41 -5.02
CA GLN A 47 -7.75 -12.05 -5.99
C GLN A 47 -7.15 -11.55 -7.32
N TYR A 48 -6.02 -10.86 -7.25
CA TYR A 48 -5.32 -10.36 -8.43
C TYR A 48 -4.43 -11.41 -9.11
N GLU A 49 -4.29 -12.62 -8.57
CA GLU A 49 -3.62 -13.73 -9.27
C GLU A 49 -4.51 -14.41 -10.33
N GLU A 50 -5.83 -14.20 -10.28
CA GLU A 50 -6.74 -14.72 -11.30
C GLU A 50 -6.48 -14.05 -12.66
N PRO A 51 -6.65 -14.74 -13.81
CA PRO A 51 -6.42 -14.15 -15.12
C PRO A 51 -7.23 -12.85 -15.31
N PRO A 52 -6.59 -11.74 -15.72
CA PRO A 52 -7.27 -10.47 -15.84
C PRO A 52 -8.17 -10.46 -17.08
N PRO A 53 -9.21 -9.62 -17.13
CA PRO A 53 -9.92 -9.36 -18.37
C PRO A 53 -8.98 -8.77 -19.41
N ALA A 54 -9.25 -9.05 -20.70
CA ALA A 54 -8.40 -8.58 -21.79
C ALA A 54 -8.22 -7.05 -21.75
N GLY A 55 -6.97 -6.60 -21.81
CA GLY A 55 -6.60 -5.19 -21.73
C GLY A 55 -6.42 -4.63 -20.32
N ALA A 56 -6.52 -5.46 -19.27
CA ALA A 56 -6.27 -5.12 -17.87
C ALA A 56 -4.98 -5.76 -17.31
N GLU A 57 -4.16 -6.40 -18.15
CA GLU A 57 -2.93 -7.11 -17.74
C GLU A 57 -1.96 -6.18 -17.01
N VAL A 58 -1.70 -4.99 -17.58
CA VAL A 58 -0.80 -3.99 -16.96
C VAL A 58 -1.35 -3.47 -15.63
N ILE A 59 -2.67 -3.34 -15.50
CA ILE A 59 -3.30 -2.89 -14.24
C ILE A 59 -3.15 -3.96 -13.16
N GLN A 60 -3.30 -5.23 -13.53
CA GLN A 60 -3.06 -6.34 -12.62
C GLN A 60 -1.59 -6.40 -12.17
N GLU A 61 -0.64 -6.30 -13.11
CA GLU A 61 0.79 -6.30 -12.78
C GLU A 61 1.13 -5.20 -11.78
N PHE A 62 0.70 -3.96 -12.04
CA PHE A 62 0.92 -2.84 -11.12
C PHE A 62 0.20 -3.03 -9.78
N MET A 63 -0.99 -3.61 -9.76
CA MET A 63 -1.68 -3.86 -8.50
C MET A 63 -0.91 -4.89 -7.65
N LEU A 64 -0.47 -5.99 -8.25
CA LEU A 64 0.33 -7.00 -7.55
C LEU A 64 1.63 -6.41 -7.00
N GLU A 65 2.29 -5.56 -7.78
CA GLU A 65 3.50 -4.85 -7.37
C GLU A 65 3.24 -3.91 -6.18
N ALA A 66 2.20 -3.07 -6.26
CA ALA A 66 1.83 -2.17 -5.17
C ALA A 66 1.51 -2.93 -3.87
N LEU A 67 0.75 -4.03 -3.96
CA LEU A 67 0.41 -4.86 -2.81
C LEU A 67 1.66 -5.50 -2.19
N GLN A 68 2.61 -5.93 -3.02
CA GLN A 68 3.89 -6.46 -2.57
C GLN A 68 4.72 -5.40 -1.84
N MET A 69 4.77 -4.17 -2.36
CA MET A 69 5.48 -3.06 -1.71
C MET A 69 4.90 -2.76 -0.32
N PHE A 70 3.57 -2.70 -0.19
CA PHE A 70 2.93 -2.51 1.12
C PHE A 70 3.14 -3.69 2.07
N HIS A 71 3.17 -4.92 1.56
CA HIS A 71 3.47 -6.08 2.38
C HIS A 71 4.89 -6.00 2.97
N GLN A 72 5.88 -5.71 2.13
CA GLN A 72 7.27 -5.55 2.53
C GLN A 72 7.45 -4.37 3.50
N ALA A 73 6.73 -3.27 3.29
CA ALA A 73 6.73 -2.14 4.22
C ALA A 73 6.29 -2.54 5.64
N ILE A 74 5.30 -3.43 5.76
CA ILE A 74 4.86 -3.94 7.06
C ILE A 74 5.87 -4.94 7.64
N GLU A 75 6.53 -5.77 6.82
CA GLU A 75 7.60 -6.66 7.28
C GLU A 75 8.77 -5.88 7.89
N GLU A 76 9.15 -4.75 7.29
CA GLU A 76 10.16 -3.85 7.85
C GLU A 76 9.73 -3.27 9.22
N LEU A 77 8.45 -2.91 9.41
CA LEU A 77 7.95 -2.48 10.72
C LEU A 77 8.05 -3.60 11.78
N PHE A 78 7.80 -4.85 11.40
CA PHE A 78 8.00 -5.99 12.30
C PHE A 78 9.47 -6.22 12.62
N ALA A 79 10.37 -6.13 11.63
CA ALA A 79 11.80 -6.25 11.85
C ALA A 79 12.32 -5.20 12.86
N PHE A 80 11.83 -3.96 12.76
CA PHE A 80 12.11 -2.93 13.77
C PHE A 80 11.67 -3.35 15.19
N PHE A 81 10.51 -4.00 15.35
CA PHE A 81 10.09 -4.47 16.67
C PHE A 81 11.00 -5.57 17.24
N GLU A 82 11.68 -6.33 16.39
CA GLU A 82 12.58 -7.41 16.79
C GLU A 82 13.97 -6.90 17.23
N ASP A 83 14.56 -5.97 16.50
CA ASP A 83 15.95 -5.54 16.71
C ASP A 83 16.16 -4.04 17.00
N SER A 84 15.10 -3.23 16.87
CA SER A 84 15.12 -1.78 17.04
C SER A 84 16.05 -1.01 16.09
N ASP A 85 16.43 -1.59 14.95
CA ASP A 85 17.21 -0.88 13.92
C ASP A 85 16.35 0.12 13.15
N ARG A 86 16.70 1.40 13.25
CA ARG A 86 15.96 2.50 12.60
C ARG A 86 16.05 2.50 11.08
N GLU A 87 16.99 1.75 10.49
CA GLU A 87 17.02 1.51 9.04
C GLU A 87 15.69 0.93 8.57
N HIS A 88 15.12 -0.01 9.32
CA HIS A 88 13.83 -0.64 9.03
C HIS A 88 12.67 0.37 8.94
N LEU A 89 12.63 1.37 9.84
CA LEU A 89 11.61 2.42 9.77
C LEU A 89 11.73 3.26 8.49
N THR A 90 12.96 3.48 8.01
CA THR A 90 13.21 4.21 6.78
C THR A 90 12.77 3.39 5.56
N GLN A 91 13.12 2.11 5.53
CA GLN A 91 12.72 1.20 4.45
C GLN A 91 11.21 1.00 4.40
N ALA A 92 10.55 0.85 5.55
CA ALA A 92 9.10 0.75 5.63
C ALA A 92 8.39 1.93 4.94
N VAL A 93 8.87 3.16 5.18
CA VAL A 93 8.30 4.35 4.54
C VAL A 93 8.58 4.38 3.05
N LEU A 94 9.81 4.09 2.62
CA LEU A 94 10.16 4.09 1.18
C LEU A 94 9.33 3.08 0.38
N LEU A 95 9.19 1.86 0.89
CA LEU A 95 8.37 0.83 0.26
C LEU A 95 6.89 1.24 0.20
N ALA A 96 6.37 1.83 1.29
CA ALA A 96 5.00 2.33 1.29
C ALA A 96 4.78 3.46 0.28
N GLU A 97 5.77 4.34 0.08
CA GLU A 97 5.73 5.41 -0.92
C GLU A 97 5.73 4.84 -2.34
N GLU A 98 6.60 3.86 -2.62
CA GLU A 98 6.64 3.18 -3.91
C GLU A 98 5.31 2.47 -4.23
N GLY A 99 4.72 1.79 -3.26
CA GLY A 99 3.38 1.19 -3.40
C GLY A 99 2.29 2.22 -3.74
N ASP A 100 2.28 3.38 -3.07
CA ASP A 100 1.31 4.45 -3.30
C ASP A 100 1.52 5.15 -4.67
N ASP A 101 2.77 5.31 -5.11
CA ASP A 101 3.11 5.85 -6.42
C ASP A 101 2.63 4.92 -7.57
N ILE A 102 2.74 3.61 -7.36
CA ILE A 102 2.21 2.62 -8.31
C ILE A 102 0.67 2.70 -8.34
N LEU A 103 0.00 2.78 -7.19
CA LEU A 103 -1.46 2.94 -7.14
C LEU A 103 -1.91 4.23 -7.86
N SER A 104 -1.20 5.34 -7.64
CA SER A 104 -1.46 6.61 -8.34
C SER A 104 -1.29 6.48 -9.85
N SER A 105 -0.32 5.68 -10.30
CA SER A 105 -0.11 5.37 -11.71
C SER A 105 -1.26 4.54 -12.31
N ILE A 106 -1.81 3.60 -11.54
CA ILE A 106 -2.99 2.82 -11.94
C ILE A 106 -4.20 3.74 -12.09
N GLU A 107 -4.45 4.63 -11.12
CA GLU A 107 -5.54 5.60 -11.16
C GLU A 107 -5.46 6.46 -12.42
N TYR A 108 -4.27 6.98 -12.72
CA TYR A 108 -4.04 7.77 -13.93
C TYR A 108 -4.34 6.97 -15.22
N VAL A 109 -3.91 5.71 -15.31
CA VAL A 109 -4.20 4.85 -16.48
C VAL A 109 -5.71 4.62 -16.64
N ILE A 110 -6.43 4.41 -15.54
CA ILE A 110 -7.88 4.21 -15.55
C ILE A 110 -8.59 5.49 -16.01
N GLU A 111 -8.20 6.65 -15.47
CA GLU A 111 -8.77 7.94 -15.84
C GLU A 111 -8.57 8.25 -17.34
N GLN A 112 -7.35 8.02 -17.85
CA GLN A 112 -7.04 8.21 -19.28
C GLN A 112 -7.91 7.32 -20.18
N LYS A 113 -8.11 6.05 -19.80
CA LYS A 113 -9.00 5.13 -20.54
C LYS A 113 -10.45 5.60 -20.53
N GLN A 114 -10.96 6.08 -19.39
CA GLN A 114 -12.32 6.60 -19.28
C GLN A 114 -12.51 7.87 -20.13
N GLN A 115 -11.55 8.80 -20.08
CA GLN A 115 -11.57 10.01 -20.91
C GLN A 115 -11.58 9.66 -22.40
N TRP A 116 -10.75 8.73 -22.84
CA TRP A 116 -10.73 8.27 -24.23
C TRP A 116 -12.08 7.68 -24.65
N MET A 117 -12.66 6.76 -23.87
CA MET A 117 -13.97 6.17 -24.19
C MET A 117 -15.11 7.20 -24.25
N SER A 118 -15.07 8.23 -23.40
CA SER A 118 -16.05 9.31 -23.40
C SER A 118 -16.01 10.17 -24.68
N GLN A 119 -14.85 10.26 -25.33
CA GLN A 119 -14.69 10.98 -26.61
C GLN A 119 -15.27 10.19 -27.80
N PHE A 120 -15.37 8.85 -27.71
CA PHE A 120 -15.94 8.00 -28.76
C PHE A 120 -17.45 7.76 -28.64
N THR A 121 -18.06 8.04 -27.48
CA THR A 121 -19.51 7.88 -27.26
C THR A 121 -20.32 9.13 -27.66
N VAL A 122 -19.67 10.18 -28.16
CA VAL A 122 -20.30 11.43 -28.66
C VAL A 122 -20.20 11.55 -30.20
N GLY A 123 -19.93 10.44 -30.90
CA GLY A 123 -19.88 10.36 -32.38
C GLY A 123 -21.08 9.65 -32.97
#